data_AF-A0A3D4KUH6-F1
#
_entry.id   AF-A0A3D4KUH6-F1
#
_cell.length_a   1.000
_cell.length_b   1.000
_cell.length_c   1.000
_cell.angle_alpha   90.00
_cell.angle_beta   90.00
_cell.angle_gamma   90.00
#
_symmetry.space_group_name_H-M   'P 1'
#
loop_
_entity.id
_entity.type
_entity.pdbx_description
1 polymer ?
#
loop_
_entity_poly.entity_id
_entity_poly.type
_entity_poly.pdbx_seq_one_letter_code
_entity_poly.pdbx_strand_id
1 'polypeptide(L)'
;MTVDAYLNPDFTLQQKLIFLAAAFAGVLLCDALIIVASRASAGSYHGGKKAKNRVQRFYEMMISATSVMSFACAYVIINHIYSSLQGMEGSAEYASFGPLISAWEGGRDFVLLLLICLSCVLNTLLDRLVIPLKKIDKEEKASIRMLGMFYAIIILAYLNVIGDESEYSPVMMYYLGLMVGRFVYFDASFMDFIHAIRNAFRNSLLLITGLALTGGLCYFGFSAGYLLERNYYIVGVFYTHLFVLAAIFILHHSHVLELVFPERNDPEEDDEEYGYEDYEDEDYRDGDYR
;
A
#
# COMPACT_ATOMS: atom_id res chain seq x y z
N MET A 1 12.58 -27.33 10.06
CA MET A 1 13.19 -26.26 9.23
C MET A 1 13.44 -25.05 10.14
N THR A 2 14.63 -24.44 10.11
CA THR A 2 14.98 -23.35 11.04
C THR A 2 14.42 -22.00 10.59
N VAL A 3 14.19 -21.09 11.56
CA VAL A 3 13.73 -19.70 11.34
C VAL A 3 14.62 -18.94 10.34
N ASP A 4 15.87 -19.38 10.18
CA ASP A 4 16.84 -18.84 9.21
C ASP A 4 16.37 -18.92 7.76
N ALA A 5 15.46 -19.84 7.41
CA ALA A 5 14.87 -19.92 6.07
C ALA A 5 14.00 -18.70 5.72
N TYR A 6 13.47 -17.99 6.72
CA TYR A 6 12.70 -16.74 6.54
C TYR A 6 13.60 -15.50 6.56
N LEU A 7 14.76 -15.59 7.20
CA LEU A 7 15.74 -14.51 7.31
C LEU A 7 16.78 -14.68 6.20
N ASN A 8 16.40 -14.47 4.93
CA ASN A 8 17.25 -14.64 3.74
C ASN A 8 18.74 -14.31 4.03
N PRO A 9 19.57 -15.32 4.39
CA PRO A 9 20.88 -15.07 4.99
C PRO A 9 21.88 -14.60 3.93
N ASP A 10 21.58 -14.86 2.66
CA ASP A 10 22.35 -14.45 1.50
C ASP A 10 22.11 -13.00 1.10
N PHE A 11 21.12 -12.31 1.71
CA PHE A 11 20.88 -10.89 1.44
C PHE A 11 21.87 -10.01 2.21
N THR A 12 23.07 -9.91 1.64
CA THR A 12 24.20 -9.15 2.18
C THR A 12 23.85 -7.66 2.33
N LEU A 13 24.57 -6.97 3.24
CA LEU A 13 24.38 -5.53 3.46
C LEU A 13 24.59 -4.72 2.17
N GLN A 14 25.51 -5.17 1.29
CA GLN A 14 25.75 -4.53 0.00
C GLN A 14 24.55 -4.66 -0.94
N GLN A 15 23.95 -5.85 -1.06
CA GLN A 15 22.76 -6.05 -1.88
C GLN A 15 21.54 -5.29 -1.32
N LYS A 16 21.42 -5.22 0.02
CA LYS A 16 20.41 -4.39 0.70
C LYS A 16 20.54 -2.92 0.32
N LEU A 17 21.77 -2.39 0.27
CA LEU A 17 22.02 -1.01 -0.15
C LEU A 17 21.72 -0.78 -1.63
N ILE A 18 22.09 -1.72 -2.51
CA ILE A 18 21.78 -1.63 -3.95
C ILE A 18 20.26 -1.64 -4.16
N PHE A 19 19.55 -2.52 -3.47
CA PHE A 19 18.10 -2.60 -3.55
C PHE A 19 17.41 -1.36 -2.96
N LEU A 20 17.93 -0.81 -1.85
CA LEU A 20 17.47 0.47 -1.31
C LEU A 20 17.70 1.62 -2.30
N ALA A 21 18.84 1.67 -2.98
CA ALA A 21 19.13 2.67 -4.01
C ALA A 21 18.19 2.53 -5.22
N ALA A 22 17.88 1.29 -5.64
CA ALA A 22 16.89 1.02 -6.67
C ALA A 22 15.48 1.47 -6.24
N ALA A 23 15.09 1.20 -4.98
CA ALA A 23 13.83 1.67 -4.42
C ALA A 23 13.76 3.20 -4.38
N PHE A 24 14.84 3.87 -3.97
CA PHE A 24 14.94 5.33 -3.97
C PHE A 24 14.81 5.92 -5.37
N ALA A 25 15.52 5.36 -6.36
CA ALA A 25 15.41 5.78 -7.76
C ALA A 25 13.99 5.54 -8.31
N GLY A 26 13.37 4.41 -7.95
CA GLY A 26 11.99 4.08 -8.32
C GLY A 26 10.99 5.09 -7.76
N VAL A 27 11.07 5.42 -6.47
CA VAL A 27 10.19 6.42 -5.85
C VAL A 27 10.39 7.80 -6.48
N LEU A 28 11.64 8.23 -6.72
CA LEU A 28 11.93 9.49 -7.42
C LEU A 28 11.33 9.53 -8.83
N LEU A 29 11.40 8.42 -9.57
CA LEU A 29 10.80 8.31 -10.90
C LEU A 29 9.28 8.40 -10.81
N CYS A 30 8.64 7.74 -9.84
CA CYS A 30 7.21 7.87 -9.58
C CYS A 30 6.82 9.31 -9.25
N ASP A 31 7.55 9.98 -8.36
CA ASP A 31 7.30 11.37 -8.01
C ASP A 31 7.42 12.27 -9.24
N ALA A 32 8.47 12.10 -10.05
CA ALA A 32 8.65 12.83 -11.30
C ALA A 32 7.49 12.61 -12.28
N LEU A 33 7.01 11.37 -12.43
CA LEU A 33 5.86 11.06 -13.28
C LEU A 33 4.57 11.72 -12.78
N ILE A 34 4.31 11.65 -11.47
CA ILE A 34 3.16 12.30 -10.83
C ILE A 34 3.22 13.81 -11.04
N ILE A 35 4.40 14.42 -10.90
CA ILE A 35 4.62 15.84 -11.13
C ILE A 35 4.36 16.23 -12.58
N VAL A 36 4.95 15.51 -13.54
CA VAL A 36 4.79 15.79 -14.98
C VAL A 36 3.34 15.66 -15.39
N ALA A 37 2.66 14.60 -14.95
CA ALA A 37 1.23 14.40 -15.21
C ALA A 37 0.38 15.53 -14.62
N SER A 38 0.74 16.02 -13.44
CA SER A 38 0.00 17.10 -12.77
C SER A 38 0.20 18.47 -13.45
N ARG A 39 1.40 18.74 -13.97
CA ARG A 39 1.71 19.96 -14.75
C ARG A 39 1.12 19.92 -16.14
N ALA A 40 0.98 18.75 -16.75
CA ALA A 40 0.32 18.58 -18.04
C ALA A 40 -1.19 18.82 -17.96
N SER A 41 -1.83 18.42 -16.84
CA SER A 41 -3.28 18.61 -16.64
C SER A 41 -3.66 19.98 -16.07
N ALA A 42 -2.78 20.66 -15.33
CA ALA A 42 -3.06 21.97 -14.74
C ALA A 42 -1.90 22.92 -15.07
N GLY A 43 -2.20 24.06 -15.71
CA GLY A 43 -1.20 25.06 -16.11
C GLY A 43 -0.21 25.45 -15.00
N SER A 44 0.95 25.97 -15.43
CA SER A 44 2.22 26.06 -14.68
C SER A 44 2.15 26.51 -13.20
N TYR A 45 1.19 27.38 -12.83
CA TYR A 45 1.08 27.94 -11.48
C TYR A 45 0.34 27.01 -10.49
N HIS A 46 -0.84 26.52 -10.85
CA HIS A 46 -1.62 25.59 -10.01
C HIS A 46 -1.04 24.16 -10.01
N GLY A 47 -0.25 23.82 -11.04
CA GLY A 47 0.38 22.50 -11.18
C GLY A 47 1.37 22.16 -10.06
N GLY A 48 2.05 23.15 -9.45
CA GLY A 48 3.02 22.92 -8.36
C GLY A 48 2.38 22.47 -7.04
N LYS A 49 1.38 23.23 -6.56
CA LYS A 49 0.62 22.87 -5.34
C LYS A 49 -0.16 21.56 -5.55
N LYS A 50 -0.82 21.39 -6.70
CA LYS A 50 -1.52 20.14 -7.06
C LYS A 50 -0.56 18.93 -7.12
N ALA A 51 0.66 19.10 -7.64
CA ALA A 51 1.66 18.02 -7.68
C ALA A 51 2.14 17.60 -6.29
N LYS A 52 2.48 18.57 -5.41
CA LYS A 52 2.90 18.28 -4.02
C LYS A 52 1.82 17.50 -3.27
N ASN A 53 0.55 17.87 -3.46
CA ASN A 53 -0.57 17.13 -2.87
C ASN A 53 -0.68 15.70 -3.44
N ARG A 54 -0.57 15.51 -4.76
CA ARG A 54 -0.65 14.14 -5.34
C ARG A 54 0.49 13.23 -4.91
N VAL A 55 1.71 13.74 -4.77
CA VAL A 55 2.85 12.99 -4.19
C VAL A 55 2.56 12.61 -2.73
N GLN A 56 1.97 13.53 -1.97
CA GLN A 56 1.58 13.29 -0.59
C GLN A 56 0.52 12.17 -0.47
N ARG A 57 -0.49 12.16 -1.36
CA ARG A 57 -1.48 11.08 -1.47
C ARG A 57 -0.85 9.74 -1.85
N PHE A 58 0.15 9.76 -2.74
CA PHE A 58 0.90 8.56 -3.13
C PHE A 58 1.63 7.95 -1.93
N TYR A 59 2.32 8.77 -1.12
CA TYR A 59 3.02 8.30 0.07
C TYR A 59 2.06 7.71 1.11
N GLU A 60 0.92 8.37 1.39
CA GLU A 60 -0.11 7.85 2.28
C GLU A 60 -0.65 6.50 1.79
N MET A 61 -0.88 6.36 0.48
CA MET A 61 -1.32 5.09 -0.12
C MET A 61 -0.27 3.98 0.11
N MET A 62 1.01 4.25 -0.14
CA MET A 62 2.10 3.28 0.05
C MET A 62 2.30 2.89 1.50
N ILE A 63 2.16 3.83 2.44
CA ILE A 63 2.21 3.58 3.89
C ILE A 63 1.06 2.67 4.30
N SER A 64 -0.16 3.02 3.91
CA SER A 64 -1.36 2.22 4.18
C SER A 64 -1.23 0.81 3.60
N ALA A 65 -0.76 0.69 2.37
CA ALA A 65 -0.54 -0.60 1.72
C ALA A 65 0.53 -1.45 2.44
N THR A 66 1.60 -0.82 2.92
CA THR A 66 2.68 -1.51 3.66
C THR A 66 2.17 -2.07 4.98
N SER A 67 1.34 -1.32 5.70
CA SER A 67 0.68 -1.83 6.91
C SER A 67 -0.16 -3.06 6.57
N VAL A 68 -1.05 -2.98 5.59
CA VAL A 68 -1.89 -4.12 5.17
C VAL A 68 -1.04 -5.34 4.79
N MET A 69 0.01 -5.13 4.00
CA MET A 69 0.91 -6.19 3.56
C MET A 69 1.66 -6.87 4.73
N SER A 70 2.00 -6.12 5.78
CA SER A 70 2.67 -6.69 6.96
C SER A 70 1.84 -7.78 7.66
N PHE A 71 0.52 -7.63 7.68
CA PHE A 71 -0.39 -8.60 8.29
C PHE A 71 -0.68 -9.77 7.38
N ALA A 72 -0.87 -9.52 6.08
CA ALA A 72 -0.98 -10.58 5.10
C ALA A 72 0.27 -11.49 5.15
N CYS A 73 1.45 -10.88 5.21
CA CYS A 73 2.71 -11.60 5.38
C CYS A 73 2.75 -12.37 6.71
N ALA A 74 2.39 -11.73 7.84
CA ALA A 74 2.38 -12.39 9.14
C ALA A 74 1.45 -13.61 9.18
N TYR A 75 0.23 -13.48 8.65
CA TYR A 75 -0.71 -14.60 8.60
C TYR A 75 -0.18 -15.76 7.75
N VAL A 76 0.30 -15.49 6.54
CA VAL A 76 0.82 -16.54 5.65
C VAL A 76 2.04 -17.22 6.27
N ILE A 77 2.93 -16.48 6.94
CA ILE A 77 4.06 -17.08 7.67
C ILE A 77 3.55 -18.02 8.77
N ILE A 78 2.59 -17.59 9.58
CA ILE A 78 2.07 -18.42 10.68
C ILE A 78 1.33 -19.65 10.13
N ASN A 79 0.53 -19.49 9.07
CA ASN A 79 -0.20 -20.59 8.44
C ASN A 79 0.76 -21.62 7.83
N HIS A 80 1.81 -21.15 7.15
CA HIS A 80 2.86 -22.02 6.62
C HIS A 80 3.62 -22.74 7.75
N ILE A 81 3.95 -22.06 8.86
CA ILE A 81 4.60 -22.70 10.01
C ILE A 81 3.68 -23.79 10.58
N TYR A 82 2.39 -23.52 10.70
CA TYR A 82 1.39 -24.50 11.15
C TYR A 82 1.31 -25.72 10.23
N SER A 83 1.17 -25.53 8.91
CA SER A 83 1.10 -26.64 7.95
C SER A 83 2.40 -27.46 7.91
N SER A 84 3.55 -26.79 8.06
CA SER A 84 4.85 -27.46 8.17
C SER A 84 4.97 -28.29 9.44
N LEU A 85 4.45 -27.79 10.57
CA LEU A 85 4.45 -28.51 11.85
C LEU A 85 3.53 -29.73 11.82
N GLN A 86 2.34 -29.65 11.20
CA GLN A 86 1.47 -30.82 11.01
C GLN A 86 2.14 -31.93 10.21
N GLY A 87 2.97 -31.61 9.21
CA GLY A 87 3.77 -32.59 8.47
C GLY A 87 4.85 -33.30 9.30
N MET A 88 5.11 -32.84 10.53
CA MET A 88 6.13 -33.37 11.46
C MET A 88 5.50 -33.98 12.73
N GLU A 89 4.26 -34.47 12.62
CA GLU A 89 3.55 -35.17 13.70
C GLU A 89 4.47 -36.23 14.37
N GLY A 90 4.62 -36.12 15.70
CA GLY A 90 5.45 -37.02 16.52
C GLY A 90 6.91 -36.56 16.75
N SER A 91 7.34 -35.43 16.21
CA SER A 91 8.67 -34.84 16.47
C SER A 91 8.72 -34.03 17.78
N ALA A 92 9.93 -33.83 18.35
CA ALA A 92 10.13 -32.97 19.52
C ALA A 92 9.76 -31.50 19.25
N GLU A 93 9.91 -31.06 17.99
CA GLU A 93 9.52 -29.72 17.53
C GLU A 93 7.99 -29.54 17.60
N TYR A 94 7.22 -30.55 17.17
CA TYR A 94 5.76 -30.55 17.28
C TYR A 94 5.28 -30.36 18.73
N ALA A 95 5.92 -31.06 19.68
CA ALA A 95 5.59 -30.94 21.11
C ALA A 95 5.90 -29.54 21.67
N SER A 96 6.98 -28.90 21.20
CA SER A 96 7.35 -27.54 21.63
C SER A 96 6.39 -26.46 21.12
N PHE A 97 5.74 -26.69 19.97
CA PHE A 97 4.74 -25.78 19.40
C PHE A 97 3.28 -26.19 19.67
N GLY A 98 3.04 -27.18 20.54
CA GLY A 98 1.68 -27.65 20.88
C GLY A 98 0.67 -26.55 21.24
N PRO A 99 1.02 -25.53 22.06
CA PRO A 99 0.12 -24.42 22.34
C PRO A 99 -0.20 -23.58 21.10
N LEU A 100 0.76 -23.37 20.20
CA LEU A 100 0.58 -22.63 18.95
C LEU A 100 -0.36 -23.39 18.00
N ILE A 101 -0.16 -24.70 17.86
CA ILE A 101 -0.97 -25.55 16.98
C ILE A 101 -2.43 -25.59 17.47
N SER A 102 -2.64 -25.82 18.77
CA SER A 102 -4.00 -25.83 19.35
C SER A 102 -4.69 -24.45 19.28
N ALA A 103 -3.95 -23.36 19.49
CA ALA A 103 -4.49 -22.01 19.36
C ALA A 103 -4.80 -21.64 17.90
N TRP A 104 -4.03 -22.15 16.94
CA TRP A 104 -4.28 -21.94 15.52
C TRP A 104 -5.49 -22.73 15.03
N GLU A 105 -5.58 -24.02 15.40
CA GLU A 105 -6.68 -24.90 14.96
C GLU A 105 -8.06 -24.40 15.41
N GLY A 106 -8.19 -23.95 16.65
CA GLY A 106 -9.45 -23.40 17.18
C GLY A 106 -9.64 -21.89 17.01
N GLY A 107 -8.57 -21.16 16.70
CA GLY A 107 -8.53 -19.69 16.80
C GLY A 107 -8.09 -18.95 15.54
N ARG A 108 -7.83 -19.64 14.42
CA ARG A 108 -7.32 -19.02 13.17
C ARG A 108 -8.09 -17.76 12.77
N ASP A 109 -9.41 -17.81 12.81
CA ASP A 109 -10.27 -16.71 12.39
C ASP A 109 -10.22 -15.54 13.39
N PHE A 110 -10.07 -15.83 14.69
CA PHE A 110 -9.86 -14.82 15.72
C PHE A 110 -8.47 -14.17 15.60
N VAL A 111 -7.44 -14.96 15.29
CA VAL A 111 -6.08 -14.46 15.06
C VAL A 111 -6.05 -13.56 13.83
N LEU A 112 -6.71 -13.96 12.74
CA LEU A 112 -6.91 -13.11 11.57
C LEU A 112 -7.57 -11.78 11.93
N LEU A 113 -8.72 -11.84 12.61
CA LEU A 113 -9.44 -10.64 13.04
C LEU A 113 -8.57 -9.73 13.92
N LEU A 114 -7.77 -10.32 14.82
CA LEU A 114 -6.83 -9.58 15.67
C LEU A 114 -5.72 -8.92 14.85
N LEU A 115 -5.13 -9.62 13.88
CA LEU A 115 -4.11 -9.07 12.97
C LEU A 115 -4.68 -7.90 12.17
N ILE A 116 -5.92 -8.01 11.71
CA ILE A 116 -6.63 -6.93 11.02
C ILE A 116 -6.81 -5.71 11.93
N CYS A 117 -7.27 -5.89 13.18
CA CYS A 117 -7.38 -4.80 14.15
C CYS A 117 -6.02 -4.14 14.41
N LEU A 118 -4.97 -4.95 14.52
CA LEU A 118 -3.59 -4.48 14.71
C LEU A 118 -3.11 -3.70 13.47
N SER A 119 -3.61 -3.99 12.26
CA SER A 119 -3.37 -3.19 11.04
C SER A 119 -3.87 -1.76 11.10
N CYS A 120 -5.04 -1.56 11.68
CA CYS A 120 -5.57 -0.22 11.92
C CYS A 120 -4.69 0.55 12.93
N VAL A 121 -4.14 -0.14 13.93
CA VAL A 121 -3.22 0.45 14.91
C VAL A 121 -1.86 0.75 14.28
N LEU A 122 -1.28 -0.18 13.51
CA LEU A 122 -0.01 0.06 12.81
C LEU A 122 -0.13 1.19 11.80
N ASN A 123 -1.25 1.32 11.07
CA ASN A 123 -1.49 2.49 10.24
C ASN A 123 -1.33 3.79 11.05
N THR A 124 -1.93 3.85 12.24
CA THR A 124 -1.82 5.01 13.12
C THR A 124 -0.38 5.21 13.65
N LEU A 125 0.36 4.12 13.90
CA LEU A 125 1.75 4.17 14.33
C LEU A 125 2.67 4.66 13.21
N LEU A 126 2.53 4.13 11.98
CA LEU A 126 3.28 4.57 10.82
C LEU A 126 2.95 6.03 10.47
N ASP A 127 1.69 6.45 10.61
CA ASP A 127 1.29 7.86 10.42
C ASP A 127 2.02 8.79 11.43
N ARG A 128 2.18 8.35 12.68
CA ARG A 128 2.89 9.12 13.72
C ARG A 128 4.40 9.09 13.55
N LEU A 129 4.96 7.97 13.09
CA LEU A 129 6.39 7.69 13.10
C LEU A 129 7.09 8.01 11.78
N VAL A 130 6.44 7.75 10.64
CA VAL A 130 7.04 7.88 9.31
C VAL A 130 6.79 9.28 8.73
N ILE A 131 5.54 9.77 8.72
CA ILE A 131 5.23 11.11 8.18
C ILE A 131 3.99 11.75 8.85
N PRO A 132 4.13 12.80 9.69
CA PRO A 132 3.00 13.63 10.10
C PRO A 132 2.54 14.52 8.92
N LEU A 133 1.67 13.95 8.09
CA LEU A 133 1.12 14.58 6.89
C LEU A 133 0.15 15.71 7.28
N LYS A 134 0.65 16.94 7.29
CA LYS A 134 0.00 18.14 7.87
C LYS A 134 -1.16 18.73 7.04
N LYS A 135 -1.54 18.14 5.90
CA LYS A 135 -2.37 18.82 4.87
C LYS A 135 -3.45 17.99 4.14
N ILE A 136 -3.70 16.73 4.49
CA ILE A 136 -4.78 15.95 3.85
C ILE A 136 -6.02 15.97 4.75
N ASP A 137 -7.18 16.30 4.17
CA ASP A 137 -8.46 16.24 4.86
C ASP A 137 -8.79 14.81 5.34
N LYS A 138 -9.53 14.68 6.45
CA LYS A 138 -9.78 13.39 7.09
C LYS A 138 -10.55 12.42 6.19
N GLU A 139 -11.49 12.91 5.38
CA GLU A 139 -12.28 12.08 4.47
C GLU A 139 -11.44 11.58 3.30
N GLU A 140 -10.59 12.45 2.77
CA GLU A 140 -9.68 12.13 1.68
C GLU A 140 -8.62 11.11 2.12
N LYS A 141 -8.09 11.26 3.33
CA LYS A 141 -7.17 10.29 3.94
C LYS A 141 -7.83 8.91 4.08
N ALA A 142 -9.10 8.86 4.49
CA ALA A 142 -9.84 7.61 4.56
C ALA A 142 -10.00 6.96 3.17
N SER A 143 -10.29 7.76 2.13
CA SER A 143 -10.39 7.30 0.74
C SER A 143 -9.07 6.73 0.20
N ILE A 144 -7.94 7.39 0.49
CA ILE A 144 -6.60 6.94 0.08
C ILE A 144 -6.21 5.65 0.82
N ARG A 145 -6.57 5.53 2.09
CA ARG A 145 -6.38 4.30 2.87
C ARG A 145 -7.17 3.12 2.28
N MET A 146 -8.38 3.39 1.79
CA MET A 146 -9.18 2.38 1.08
C MET A 146 -8.55 1.98 -0.25
N LEU A 147 -7.99 2.95 -0.99
CA LEU A 147 -7.19 2.67 -2.18
C LEU A 147 -5.98 1.79 -1.87
N GLY A 148 -5.30 2.01 -0.74
CA GLY A 148 -4.19 1.17 -0.28
C GLY A 148 -4.59 -0.27 0.06
N MET A 149 -5.81 -0.49 0.58
CA MET A 149 -6.36 -1.84 0.77
C MET A 149 -6.64 -2.53 -0.57
N PHE A 150 -7.21 -1.80 -1.53
CA PHE A 150 -7.48 -2.32 -2.88
C PHE A 150 -6.19 -2.69 -3.61
N TYR A 151 -5.17 -1.83 -3.50
CA TYR A 151 -3.82 -2.11 -3.97
C TYR A 151 -3.26 -3.43 -3.41
N ALA A 152 -3.37 -3.66 -2.10
CA ALA A 152 -2.87 -4.87 -1.47
C ALA A 152 -3.64 -6.11 -1.93
N ILE A 153 -4.96 -6.01 -2.15
CA ILE A 153 -5.78 -7.10 -2.69
C ILE A 153 -5.33 -7.48 -4.11
N ILE A 154 -5.01 -6.52 -4.98
CA ILE A 154 -4.49 -6.82 -6.33
C ILE A 154 -3.18 -7.62 -6.24
N ILE A 155 -2.27 -7.22 -5.33
CA ILE A 155 -1.01 -7.93 -5.13
C ILE A 155 -1.26 -9.34 -4.60
N LEU A 156 -2.14 -9.51 -3.61
CA LEU A 156 -2.47 -10.83 -3.06
C LEU A 156 -3.16 -11.72 -4.09
N ALA A 157 -4.05 -11.18 -4.93
CA ALA A 157 -4.67 -11.90 -6.02
C ALA A 157 -3.63 -12.36 -7.06
N TYR A 158 -2.65 -11.52 -7.36
CA TYR A 158 -1.53 -11.91 -8.23
C TYR A 158 -0.67 -13.00 -7.59
N LEU A 159 -0.35 -12.89 -6.29
CA LEU A 159 0.36 -13.93 -5.56
C LEU A 159 -0.43 -15.23 -5.47
N ASN A 160 -1.75 -15.17 -5.41
CA ASN A 160 -2.64 -16.35 -5.43
C ASN A 160 -2.57 -17.11 -6.77
N VAL A 161 -2.26 -16.43 -7.88
CA VAL A 161 -2.11 -17.05 -9.21
C VAL A 161 -0.74 -17.73 -9.35
N ILE A 162 0.29 -17.21 -8.70
CA ILE A 162 1.68 -17.68 -8.87
C ILE A 162 2.12 -18.63 -7.74
N GLY A 163 1.60 -18.42 -6.53
CA GLY A 163 1.88 -19.21 -5.34
C GLY A 163 0.77 -20.22 -5.04
N ASP A 164 0.76 -20.73 -3.80
CA ASP A 164 -0.24 -21.71 -3.35
C ASP A 164 -1.58 -21.03 -3.01
N GLU A 165 -2.62 -21.36 -3.77
CA GLU A 165 -3.96 -20.81 -3.61
C GLU A 165 -4.51 -20.98 -2.19
N SER A 166 -4.15 -22.07 -1.52
CA SER A 166 -4.67 -22.40 -0.18
C SER A 166 -4.17 -21.45 0.91
N GLU A 167 -3.04 -20.78 0.69
CA GLU A 167 -2.40 -19.86 1.64
C GLU A 167 -2.88 -18.41 1.46
N TYR A 168 -3.12 -17.98 0.21
CA TYR A 168 -3.45 -16.59 -0.11
C TYR A 168 -4.96 -16.33 -0.18
N SER A 169 -5.76 -17.31 -0.60
CA SER A 169 -7.21 -17.16 -0.75
C SER A 169 -7.93 -16.77 0.55
N PRO A 170 -7.64 -17.36 1.73
CA PRO A 170 -8.25 -16.92 2.98
C PRO A 170 -7.97 -15.45 3.26
N VAL A 171 -6.70 -15.03 3.20
CA VAL A 171 -6.28 -13.64 3.46
C VAL A 171 -6.97 -12.66 2.52
N MET A 172 -7.01 -12.99 1.22
CA MET A 172 -7.68 -12.18 0.22
C MET A 172 -9.17 -12.03 0.53
N MET A 173 -9.86 -13.13 0.85
CA MET A 173 -11.29 -13.12 1.18
C MET A 173 -11.57 -12.32 2.46
N TYR A 174 -10.71 -12.40 3.47
CA TYR A 174 -10.84 -11.56 4.68
C TYR A 174 -10.68 -10.08 4.36
N TYR A 175 -9.67 -9.68 3.58
CA TYR A 175 -9.51 -8.28 3.18
C TYR A 175 -10.65 -7.75 2.32
N LEU A 176 -11.14 -8.56 1.38
CA LEU A 176 -12.30 -8.22 0.57
C LEU A 176 -13.55 -8.09 1.46
N GLY A 177 -13.76 -9.04 2.37
CA GLY A 177 -14.86 -9.02 3.33
C GLY A 177 -14.82 -7.83 4.28
N LEU A 178 -13.64 -7.40 4.74
CA LEU A 178 -13.49 -6.20 5.56
C LEU A 178 -13.75 -4.91 4.79
N MET A 179 -13.26 -4.84 3.55
CA MET A 179 -13.49 -3.69 2.69
C MET A 179 -14.99 -3.56 2.43
N VAL A 180 -15.63 -4.63 1.95
CA VAL A 180 -17.08 -4.68 1.75
C VAL A 180 -17.82 -4.43 3.07
N GLY A 181 -17.41 -5.03 4.18
CA GLY A 181 -18.03 -4.84 5.49
C GLY A 181 -17.96 -3.39 5.98
N ARG A 182 -16.82 -2.71 5.78
CA ARG A 182 -16.68 -1.28 6.09
C ARG A 182 -17.65 -0.42 5.26
N PHE A 183 -17.80 -0.72 3.98
CA PHE A 183 -18.68 0.03 3.08
C PHE A 183 -20.16 -0.31 3.19
N VAL A 184 -20.49 -1.55 3.57
CA VAL A 184 -21.88 -2.01 3.70
C VAL A 184 -22.43 -1.71 5.10
N TYR A 185 -21.58 -1.70 6.14
CA TYR A 185 -22.00 -1.58 7.53
C TYR A 185 -21.79 -0.17 8.14
N PHE A 186 -20.77 0.59 7.71
CA PHE A 186 -20.38 1.84 8.38
C PHE A 186 -20.44 3.10 7.52
N ASP A 187 -20.25 3.02 6.21
CA ASP A 187 -20.39 4.17 5.30
C ASP A 187 -21.80 4.16 4.70
N ALA A 188 -22.60 5.16 5.03
CA ALA A 188 -24.00 5.25 4.61
C ALA A 188 -24.11 5.19 3.07
N SER A 189 -25.07 4.41 2.58
CA SER A 189 -25.41 4.26 1.15
C SER A 189 -24.33 3.62 0.26
N PHE A 190 -24.72 2.53 -0.42
CA PHE A 190 -23.97 1.93 -1.54
C PHE A 190 -23.55 2.96 -2.62
N MET A 191 -24.22 4.12 -2.69
CA MET A 191 -23.82 5.23 -3.56
C MET A 191 -22.50 5.89 -3.15
N ASP A 192 -22.21 6.01 -1.85
CA ASP A 192 -20.98 6.61 -1.36
C ASP A 192 -19.80 5.63 -1.56
N PHE A 193 -20.06 4.32 -1.46
CA PHE A 193 -19.13 3.28 -1.88
C PHE A 193 -18.80 3.35 -3.39
N ILE A 194 -19.82 3.47 -4.25
CA ILE A 194 -19.58 3.59 -5.70
C ILE A 194 -18.88 4.92 -6.03
N HIS A 195 -19.22 6.02 -5.36
CA HIS A 195 -18.49 7.27 -5.51
C HIS A 195 -17.04 7.15 -5.03
N ALA A 196 -16.78 6.49 -3.90
CA ALA A 196 -15.43 6.22 -3.41
C ALA A 196 -14.63 5.35 -4.38
N ILE A 197 -15.25 4.31 -4.97
CA ILE A 197 -14.64 3.50 -6.04
C ILE A 197 -14.39 4.35 -7.29
N ARG A 198 -15.35 5.14 -7.75
CA ARG A 198 -15.20 5.99 -8.94
C ARG A 198 -14.11 7.04 -8.73
N ASN A 199 -13.99 7.59 -7.53
CA ASN A 199 -12.95 8.54 -7.15
C ASN A 199 -11.58 7.85 -6.96
N ALA A 200 -11.56 6.61 -6.46
CA ALA A 200 -10.38 5.75 -6.44
C ALA A 200 -9.91 5.42 -7.87
N PHE A 201 -10.83 5.18 -8.81
CA PHE A 201 -10.54 5.03 -10.24
C PHE A 201 -10.10 6.35 -10.89
N ARG A 202 -10.60 7.52 -10.47
CA ARG A 202 -10.00 8.83 -10.86
C ARG A 202 -8.57 8.99 -10.36
N ASN A 203 -8.26 8.43 -9.19
CA ASN A 203 -6.90 8.29 -8.65
C ASN A 203 -6.17 7.01 -9.13
N SER A 204 -6.69 6.31 -10.15
CA SER A 204 -6.08 5.07 -10.68
C SER A 204 -4.63 5.27 -11.12
N LEU A 205 -4.26 6.48 -11.52
CA LEU A 205 -2.86 6.79 -11.83
C LEU A 205 -1.94 6.52 -10.62
N LEU A 206 -2.37 6.85 -9.40
CA LEU A 206 -1.60 6.57 -8.18
C LEU A 206 -1.49 5.06 -7.95
N LEU A 207 -2.60 4.33 -8.14
CA LEU A 207 -2.65 2.87 -8.01
C LEU A 207 -1.71 2.19 -9.02
N ILE A 208 -1.81 2.56 -10.29
CA ILE A 208 -0.98 2.03 -11.38
C ILE A 208 0.50 2.35 -11.12
N THR A 209 0.80 3.58 -10.70
CA THR A 209 2.18 3.99 -10.39
C THR A 209 2.74 3.21 -9.22
N GLY A 210 1.94 2.98 -8.17
CA GLY A 210 2.33 2.14 -7.02
C GLY A 210 2.56 0.68 -7.40
N LEU A 211 1.65 0.08 -8.20
CA LEU A 211 1.77 -1.31 -8.66
C LEU A 211 2.97 -1.48 -9.60
N ALA A 212 3.21 -0.51 -10.48
CA ALA A 212 4.37 -0.51 -11.36
C ALA A 212 5.68 -0.39 -10.58
N LEU A 213 5.73 0.46 -9.55
CA LEU A 213 6.88 0.61 -8.67
C LEU A 213 7.21 -0.69 -7.95
N THR A 214 6.25 -1.24 -7.21
CA THR A 214 6.51 -2.43 -6.40
C THR A 214 6.63 -3.68 -7.26
N GLY A 215 5.87 -3.80 -8.35
CA GLY A 215 6.01 -4.87 -9.32
C GLY A 215 7.37 -4.85 -10.02
N GLY A 216 7.83 -3.67 -10.44
CA GLY A 216 9.17 -3.49 -11.04
C GLY A 216 10.30 -3.81 -10.07
N LEU A 217 10.20 -3.35 -8.82
CA LEU A 217 11.18 -3.68 -7.78
C LEU A 217 11.15 -5.16 -7.39
N CYS A 218 9.98 -5.79 -7.33
CA CYS A 218 9.88 -7.24 -7.11
C CYS A 218 10.51 -8.00 -8.27
N TYR A 219 10.21 -7.64 -9.52
CA TYR A 219 10.82 -8.25 -10.70
C TYR A 219 12.35 -8.13 -10.67
N PHE A 220 12.88 -6.93 -10.35
CA PHE A 220 14.31 -6.72 -10.17
C PHE A 220 14.88 -7.55 -9.02
N GLY A 221 14.19 -7.59 -7.87
CA GLY A 221 14.63 -8.32 -6.69
C GLY A 221 14.66 -9.84 -6.88
N PHE A 222 13.66 -10.42 -7.55
CA PHE A 222 13.64 -11.84 -7.89
C PHE A 222 14.65 -12.16 -8.99
N SER A 223 14.70 -11.37 -10.08
CA SER A 223 15.66 -11.58 -11.17
C SER A 223 17.13 -11.46 -10.74
N ALA A 224 17.43 -10.65 -9.71
CA ALA A 224 18.76 -10.51 -9.15
C ALA A 224 19.08 -11.58 -8.07
N GLY A 225 18.11 -12.44 -7.71
CA GLY A 225 18.25 -13.45 -6.66
C GLY A 225 18.27 -12.88 -5.24
N TYR A 226 17.82 -11.63 -5.03
CA TYR A 226 17.77 -11.00 -3.71
C TYR A 226 16.55 -11.42 -2.89
N LEU A 227 15.48 -11.90 -3.56
CA LEU A 227 14.22 -12.31 -2.96
C LEU A 227 14.02 -13.84 -3.12
N LEU A 228 13.31 -14.46 -2.18
CA LEU A 228 13.17 -15.92 -2.07
C LEU A 228 12.08 -16.49 -3.01
N GLU A 229 12.44 -17.39 -3.93
CA GLU A 229 11.59 -17.78 -5.09
C GLU A 229 10.70 -19.03 -4.93
N ARG A 230 10.54 -19.64 -3.76
CA ARG A 230 9.80 -20.93 -3.70
C ARG A 230 8.59 -21.03 -2.78
N ASN A 231 8.55 -20.39 -1.63
CA ASN A 231 7.35 -20.33 -0.75
C ASN A 231 7.21 -18.98 -0.02
N TYR A 232 8.03 -17.99 -0.36
CA TYR A 232 8.18 -16.74 0.37
C TYR A 232 8.01 -15.51 -0.52
N TYR A 233 7.29 -15.66 -1.64
CA TYR A 233 6.99 -14.55 -2.54
C TYR A 233 6.34 -13.38 -1.76
N ILE A 234 5.43 -13.68 -0.82
CA ILE A 234 4.84 -12.65 0.04
C ILE A 234 5.85 -11.96 0.96
N VAL A 235 6.84 -12.69 1.47
CA VAL A 235 7.92 -12.12 2.29
C VAL A 235 8.80 -11.21 1.44
N GLY A 236 9.13 -11.64 0.21
CA GLY A 236 9.89 -10.83 -0.73
C GLY A 236 9.13 -9.55 -1.15
N VAL A 237 7.84 -9.68 -1.43
CA VAL A 237 6.95 -8.54 -1.69
C VAL A 237 6.87 -7.62 -0.48
N PHE A 238 6.74 -8.16 0.74
CA PHE A 238 6.72 -7.36 1.96
C PHE A 238 8.06 -6.63 2.19
N TYR A 239 9.20 -7.29 1.96
CA TYR A 239 10.50 -6.62 1.98
C TYR A 239 10.55 -5.45 1.00
N THR A 240 10.08 -5.63 -0.24
CA THR A 240 9.99 -4.53 -1.21
C THR A 240 9.20 -3.35 -0.66
N HIS A 241 8.07 -3.58 0.02
CA HIS A 241 7.30 -2.51 0.65
C HIS A 241 8.08 -1.81 1.78
N LEU A 242 8.84 -2.55 2.59
CA LEU A 242 9.70 -1.96 3.62
C LEU A 242 10.81 -1.08 3.01
N PHE A 243 11.43 -1.49 1.91
CA PHE A 243 12.43 -0.68 1.21
C PHE A 243 11.84 0.57 0.58
N VAL A 244 10.64 0.46 -0.02
CA VAL A 244 9.92 1.62 -0.53
C VAL A 244 9.54 2.57 0.61
N LEU A 245 9.07 2.05 1.74
CA LEU A 245 8.77 2.85 2.93
C LEU A 245 10.01 3.58 3.46
N ALA A 246 11.15 2.89 3.52
CA ALA A 246 12.43 3.49 3.91
C ALA A 246 12.87 4.58 2.91
N ALA A 247 12.72 4.35 1.61
CA ALA A 247 13.02 5.33 0.58
C ALA A 247 12.12 6.58 0.69
N ILE A 248 10.81 6.39 0.88
CA ILE A 248 9.85 7.47 1.13
C ILE A 248 10.23 8.27 2.39
N PHE A 249 10.62 7.58 3.48
CA PHE A 249 11.06 8.23 4.71
C PHE A 249 12.30 9.11 4.47
N ILE A 250 13.30 8.59 3.75
CA ILE A 250 14.51 9.35 3.40
C ILE A 250 14.16 10.55 2.52
N LEU A 251 13.31 10.39 1.50
CA LEU A 251 12.89 11.47 0.60
C LEU A 251 12.11 12.56 1.33
N HIS A 252 11.19 12.16 2.20
CA HIS A 252 10.39 13.10 2.98
C HIS A 252 11.27 13.90 3.95
N HIS A 253 12.19 13.24 4.67
CA HIS A 253 13.04 13.91 5.66
C HIS A 253 14.18 14.74 5.03
N SER A 254 14.63 14.38 3.82
CA SER A 254 15.68 15.11 3.11
C SER A 254 15.19 16.41 2.46
N HIS A 255 13.90 16.73 2.53
CA HIS A 255 13.29 17.91 1.90
C HIS A 255 13.64 18.07 0.41
N VAL A 256 14.00 16.99 -0.29
CA VAL A 256 14.40 17.01 -1.72
C VAL A 256 13.28 17.57 -2.60
N LEU A 257 12.03 17.34 -2.22
CA LEU A 257 10.85 17.93 -2.86
C LEU A 257 10.83 19.47 -2.75
N GLU A 258 11.33 20.07 -1.69
CA GLU A 258 11.43 21.54 -1.56
C GLU A 258 12.57 22.13 -2.40
N LEU A 259 13.62 21.35 -2.66
CA LEU A 259 14.69 21.73 -3.59
C LEU A 259 14.24 21.69 -5.06
N VAL A 260 13.37 20.74 -5.41
CA VAL A 260 12.74 20.65 -6.73
C VAL A 260 11.60 21.68 -6.89
N PHE A 261 11.00 22.10 -5.79
CA PHE A 261 9.95 23.12 -5.73
C PHE A 261 10.26 24.17 -4.65
N PRO A 262 11.08 25.19 -4.95
CA PRO A 262 11.24 26.30 -4.02
C PRO A 262 9.86 26.92 -3.78
N GLU A 263 9.39 26.87 -2.53
CA GLU A 263 8.25 27.65 -2.08
C GLU A 263 8.62 29.12 -2.31
N ARG A 264 7.99 29.76 -3.30
CA ARG A 264 7.95 31.22 -3.31
C ARG A 264 7.10 31.60 -2.11
N ASN A 265 7.76 32.10 -1.07
CA ASN A 265 7.11 32.73 0.07
C ASN A 265 6.32 33.93 -0.45
N ASP A 266 5.04 33.74 -0.73
CA ASP A 266 4.08 34.83 -0.73
C ASP A 266 3.21 34.69 0.54
N PRO A 267 3.03 35.78 1.30
CA PRO A 267 2.32 35.74 2.57
C PRO A 267 0.82 35.59 2.34
N GLU A 268 0.20 34.77 3.21
CA GLU A 268 -1.23 34.75 3.56
C GLU A 268 -2.24 34.45 2.44
N GLU A 269 -2.81 33.25 2.50
CA GLU A 269 -4.26 33.05 2.35
C GLU A 269 -4.58 31.68 2.99
N ASP A 270 -4.88 31.77 4.29
CA ASP A 270 -5.75 30.82 4.98
C ASP A 270 -7.14 30.87 4.33
N ASP A 271 -7.85 29.75 4.35
CA ASP A 271 -9.28 29.63 4.06
C ASP A 271 -9.73 29.99 2.64
N GLU A 272 -9.42 29.13 1.66
CA GLU A 272 -10.43 28.85 0.63
C GLU A 272 -10.80 27.36 0.69
N GLU A 273 -12.03 27.18 1.18
CA GLU A 273 -13.06 26.21 0.77
C GLU A 273 -13.04 25.96 -0.76
N TYR A 274 -14.01 25.21 -1.28
CA TYR A 274 -14.20 24.89 -2.70
C TYR A 274 -13.41 23.64 -3.15
N GLY A 275 -14.06 22.56 -3.53
CA GLY A 275 -15.36 22.49 -4.19
C GLY A 275 -15.16 21.55 -5.37
N TYR A 276 -16.03 20.55 -5.47
CA TYR A 276 -16.01 19.50 -6.47
C TYR A 276 -15.68 20.02 -7.88
N GLU A 277 -14.71 19.37 -8.55
CA GLU A 277 -14.61 19.44 -10.02
C GLU A 277 -15.80 18.66 -10.59
N ASP A 278 -16.92 19.37 -10.77
CA ASP A 278 -18.05 18.99 -11.60
C ASP A 278 -17.56 18.88 -13.06
N TYR A 279 -17.75 17.71 -13.66
CA TYR A 279 -17.58 17.47 -15.08
C TYR A 279 -18.88 16.86 -15.59
N GLU A 280 -19.82 17.70 -16.03
CA GLU A 280 -20.86 17.42 -17.04
C GLU A 280 -21.30 18.82 -17.55
N ASP A 281 -21.59 19.13 -18.80
CA ASP A 281 -21.27 18.63 -20.14
C ASP A 281 -21.82 19.75 -21.05
N GLU A 282 -21.08 20.14 -22.09
CA GLU A 282 -21.63 20.99 -23.17
C GLU A 282 -22.61 20.16 -24.01
N ASP A 283 -23.89 20.53 -24.06
CA ASP A 283 -24.66 20.61 -25.31
C ASP A 283 -26.11 21.07 -25.05
N TYR A 284 -26.45 22.28 -25.48
CA TYR A 284 -27.65 22.55 -26.30
C TYR A 284 -27.44 23.88 -27.01
N ARG A 285 -27.15 23.77 -28.31
CA ARG A 285 -27.07 24.85 -29.26
C ARG A 285 -28.46 25.15 -29.84
N ASP A 286 -28.66 26.44 -30.09
CA ASP A 286 -29.63 27.12 -30.97
C ASP A 286 -31.08 27.34 -30.54
N GLY A 287 -31.44 28.63 -30.57
CA GLY A 287 -32.80 29.14 -30.43
C GLY A 287 -32.89 30.67 -30.37
N ASP A 288 -32.22 31.32 -31.33
CA ASP A 288 -32.32 32.72 -31.82
C ASP A 288 -33.23 33.76 -31.12
N TYR A 289 -32.68 34.97 -31.00
CA TYR A 289 -33.42 36.20 -30.67
C TYR A 289 -34.19 36.71 -31.90
N ARG A 290 -35.53 36.63 -31.88
CA ARG A 290 -36.44 37.72 -32.29
C ARG A 290 -37.92 37.36 -32.11
#